data_AF-A0A9X9PSP0-F1
#
_entry.id   AF-A0A9X9PSP0-F1
#
_cell.length_a   1.000
_cell.length_b   1.000
_cell.length_c   1.000
_cell.angle_alpha   90.00
_cell.angle_beta   90.00
_cell.angle_gamma   90.00
#
_symmetry.space_group_name_H-M   'P 1'
#
loop_
_entity.id
_entity.type
_entity.pdbx_description
1 polymer ?
#
loop_
_entity_poly.entity_id
_entity_poly.type
_entity_poly.pdbx_seq_one_letter_code
_entity_poly.pdbx_strand_id
1 'polypeptide(L)'
;MASFREEIKGKKQRERITGTLKYMALELLEAIDDNDYTLKQTYRHDLESFFYVLIVGCMSYCREEAPTHLQNWYLANTTFCFKLKQSDVIYEFEKQILNYFTPTFECLQELARVFAKYSLEMNRSDTGHRKIQTCCMSL
;
A
#
# COMPACT_ATOMS: atom_id res chain seq x y z
N MET A 1 -9.33 -9.17 -56.07
CA MET A 1 -9.80 -9.77 -54.80
C MET A 1 -8.79 -9.40 -53.73
N ALA A 2 -9.14 -8.46 -52.85
CA ALA A 2 -8.25 -8.02 -51.78
C ALA A 2 -8.19 -9.12 -50.70
N SER A 3 -6.99 -9.65 -50.47
CA SER A 3 -6.70 -10.58 -49.39
C SER A 3 -6.73 -9.81 -48.08
N PHE A 4 -7.76 -10.03 -47.26
CA PHE A 4 -7.81 -9.59 -45.88
C PHE A 4 -6.64 -10.25 -45.12
N ARG A 5 -5.62 -9.48 -44.77
CA ARG A 5 -4.70 -9.86 -43.69
C ARG A 5 -5.46 -9.69 -42.40
N GLU A 6 -5.71 -10.79 -41.69
CA GLU A 6 -6.13 -10.74 -40.30
C GLU A 6 -5.01 -10.09 -39.48
N GLU A 7 -5.29 -8.90 -38.95
CA GLU A 7 -4.44 -8.26 -37.96
C GLU A 7 -4.45 -9.10 -36.69
N ILE A 8 -3.32 -9.76 -36.39
CA ILE A 8 -3.08 -10.39 -35.10
C ILE A 8 -3.12 -9.28 -34.05
N LYS A 9 -4.28 -9.14 -33.42
CA LYS A 9 -4.56 -8.24 -32.31
C LYS A 9 -3.54 -8.56 -31.22
N GLY A 10 -2.51 -7.72 -31.12
CA GLY A 10 -1.43 -7.88 -30.15
C GLY A 10 -2.02 -8.09 -28.76
N LYS A 11 -1.71 -9.24 -28.14
CA LYS A 11 -1.91 -9.41 -26.71
C LYS A 11 -1.09 -8.32 -26.03
N LYS A 12 -1.72 -7.21 -25.66
CA LYS A 12 -1.15 -6.25 -24.70
C LYS A 12 -0.70 -7.10 -23.52
N GLN A 13 0.62 -7.23 -23.32
CA GLN A 13 1.13 -7.82 -22.10
C GLN A 13 0.48 -7.03 -20.97
N ARG A 14 -0.34 -7.71 -20.16
CA ARG A 14 -0.94 -7.12 -18.97
C ARG A 14 0.22 -6.74 -18.07
N GLU A 15 0.37 -5.45 -17.77
CA GLU A 15 1.38 -4.97 -16.83
C GLU A 15 1.14 -5.72 -15.52
N ARG A 16 2.03 -6.66 -15.20
CA ARG A 16 1.93 -7.47 -13.99
C ARG A 16 2.13 -6.51 -12.83
N ILE A 17 1.23 -6.50 -11.85
CA ILE A 17 1.48 -5.79 -10.59
C ILE A 17 2.80 -6.35 -10.01
N THR A 18 3.80 -5.48 -9.87
CA THR A 18 5.12 -5.84 -9.34
C THR A 18 5.38 -5.08 -8.05
N GLY A 19 6.03 -5.74 -7.11
CA GLY A 19 6.46 -5.15 -5.84
C GLY A 19 6.68 -6.20 -4.77
N THR A 20 7.39 -5.82 -3.70
CA THR A 20 7.54 -6.67 -2.51
C THR A 20 6.28 -6.55 -1.66
N LEU A 21 5.57 -7.66 -1.42
CA LEU A 21 4.28 -7.70 -0.70
C LEU A 21 4.29 -6.85 0.59
N LYS A 22 5.37 -6.96 1.38
CA LYS A 22 5.56 -6.21 2.62
C LYS A 22 5.33 -4.70 2.45
N TYR A 23 5.79 -4.12 1.35
CA TYR A 23 5.74 -2.69 1.07
C TYR A 23 4.69 -2.32 0.03
N MET A 24 3.97 -3.29 -0.52
CA MET A 24 2.95 -3.03 -1.55
C MET A 24 1.76 -2.27 -0.96
N ALA A 25 1.22 -1.32 -1.72
CA ALA A 25 -0.01 -0.58 -1.39
C ALA A 25 -1.20 -1.53 -1.16
N LEU A 26 -2.13 -1.16 -0.28
CA LEU A 26 -3.31 -1.99 0.04
C LEU A 26 -4.18 -2.25 -1.19
N GLU A 27 -4.42 -1.23 -2.02
CA GLU A 27 -5.22 -1.35 -3.25
C GLU A 27 -4.59 -2.35 -4.24
N LEU A 28 -3.25 -2.37 -4.33
CA LEU A 28 -2.54 -3.35 -5.15
C LEU A 28 -2.60 -4.76 -4.57
N LEU A 29 -2.57 -4.91 -3.24
CA LEU A 29 -2.73 -6.21 -2.58
C LEU A 29 -4.15 -6.76 -2.75
N GLU A 30 -5.16 -5.91 -2.62
CA GLU A 30 -6.57 -6.25 -2.87
C GLU A 30 -6.80 -6.65 -4.33
N ALA A 31 -6.26 -5.89 -5.28
CA ALA A 31 -6.36 -6.24 -6.70
C ALA A 31 -5.69 -7.59 -7.04
N ILE A 32 -4.56 -7.93 -6.42
CA ILE A 32 -3.95 -9.26 -6.57
C ILE A 32 -4.86 -10.34 -5.97
N ASP A 33 -5.48 -10.09 -4.82
CA ASP A 33 -6.39 -11.03 -4.14
C ASP A 33 -7.63 -11.32 -5.00
N ASP A 34 -8.20 -10.28 -5.60
CA ASP A 34 -9.35 -10.35 -6.49
C ASP A 34 -9.01 -10.87 -7.90
N ASN A 35 -7.73 -11.18 -8.17
CA ASN A 35 -7.21 -11.52 -9.49
C ASN A 35 -7.45 -10.43 -10.56
N ASP A 36 -7.60 -9.18 -10.13
CA ASP A 36 -7.68 -8.00 -10.99
C ASP A 36 -6.29 -7.42 -11.26
N TYR A 37 -5.71 -7.81 -12.40
CA TYR A 37 -4.42 -7.27 -12.86
C TYR A 37 -4.58 -6.10 -13.84
N THR A 38 -5.73 -5.44 -13.85
CA THR A 38 -5.98 -4.25 -14.70
C THR A 38 -5.71 -2.95 -13.96
N LEU A 39 -5.57 -3.00 -12.62
CA LEU A 39 -5.24 -1.86 -11.80
C LEU A 39 -3.90 -1.26 -12.20
N LYS A 40 -3.93 0.01 -12.63
CA LYS A 40 -2.73 0.73 -13.06
C LYS A 40 -1.98 1.28 -11.84
N GLN A 41 -0.68 1.02 -11.77
CA GLN A 41 0.15 1.64 -10.74
C GLN A 41 0.23 3.17 -10.92
N THR A 42 0.04 3.91 -9.83
CA THR A 42 0.14 5.37 -9.78
C THR A 42 1.13 5.80 -8.70
N TYR A 43 1.54 7.06 -8.73
CA TYR A 43 2.44 7.63 -7.72
C TYR A 43 1.88 7.52 -6.27
N ARG A 44 0.56 7.36 -6.11
CA ARG A 44 -0.06 7.16 -4.78
C ARG A 44 0.39 5.85 -4.16
N HIS A 45 0.55 4.80 -4.97
CA HIS A 45 1.07 3.54 -4.50
C HIS A 45 2.53 3.67 -4.05
N ASP A 46 3.34 4.47 -4.76
CA ASP A 46 4.73 4.72 -4.37
C ASP A 46 4.80 5.48 -3.03
N LEU A 47 3.92 6.45 -2.80
CA LEU A 47 3.82 7.16 -1.52
C LEU A 47 3.39 6.25 -0.38
N GLU A 48 2.41 5.37 -0.61
CA GLU A 48 1.97 4.37 0.37
C GLU A 48 3.09 3.35 0.66
N SER A 49 3.80 2.90 -0.38
CA SER A 49 4.98 2.04 -0.24
C SER A 49 6.10 2.73 0.53
N PHE A 50 6.37 4.01 0.28
CA PHE A 50 7.31 4.81 1.05
C PHE A 50 6.93 4.86 2.53
N PHE A 51 5.65 5.11 2.82
CA PHE A 51 5.14 5.09 4.20
C PHE A 51 5.37 3.74 4.88
N TYR A 52 5.13 2.63 4.17
CA TYR A 52 5.41 1.29 4.71
C TYR A 52 6.90 1.03 4.95
N VAL A 53 7.78 1.50 4.07
CA VAL A 53 9.24 1.43 4.30
C VAL A 53 9.62 2.24 5.54
N LEU A 54 9.07 3.45 5.70
CA LEU A 54 9.32 4.32 6.85
C LEU A 54 8.94 3.63 8.17
N ILE A 55 7.70 3.17 8.32
CA ILE A 55 7.23 2.59 9.59
C ILE A 55 7.94 1.27 9.90
N VAL A 56 8.20 0.42 8.90
CA VAL A 56 8.97 -0.82 9.09
C VAL A 56 10.39 -0.51 9.54
N GLY A 57 11.02 0.52 8.97
CA GLY A 57 12.33 1.03 9.40
C GLY A 57 12.30 1.50 10.85
N CYS A 58 11.36 2.37 11.21
CA CYS A 58 11.21 2.89 12.57
C CYS A 58 11.03 1.79 13.62
N MET A 59 10.29 0.74 13.26
CA MET A 59 10.03 -0.42 14.13
C MET A 59 11.22 -1.39 14.22
N SER A 60 12.01 -1.54 13.16
CA SER A 60 13.03 -2.60 13.06
C SER A 60 14.46 -2.13 13.32
N TYR A 61 14.70 -0.81 13.31
CA TYR A 61 16.05 -0.26 13.44
C TYR A 61 16.73 -0.66 14.76
N CYS A 62 18.00 -1.07 14.69
CA CYS A 62 18.77 -1.58 15.82
C CYS A 62 18.15 -2.78 16.56
N ARG A 63 17.17 -3.47 15.98
CA ARG A 63 16.69 -4.76 16.49
C ARG A 63 17.37 -5.88 15.72
N GLU A 64 17.70 -6.97 16.42
CA GLU A 64 18.18 -8.21 15.77
C GLU A 64 17.09 -8.81 14.88
N GLU A 65 15.84 -8.71 15.32
CA GLU A 65 14.67 -9.16 14.58
C GLU A 65 13.58 -8.08 14.56
N ALA A 66 12.94 -7.90 13.39
CA ALA A 66 11.77 -7.05 13.26
C ALA A 66 10.60 -7.63 14.07
N PRO A 67 9.67 -6.78 14.56
CA PRO A 67 8.46 -7.25 15.24
C PRO A 67 7.75 -8.36 14.45
N THR A 68 7.41 -9.45 15.14
CA THR A 68 6.96 -10.70 14.51
C THR A 68 5.69 -10.52 13.68
N HIS A 69 4.79 -9.62 14.09
CA HIS A 69 3.57 -9.34 13.32
C HIS A 69 3.83 -8.72 11.94
N LEU A 70 4.96 -8.01 11.75
CA LEU A 70 5.37 -7.53 10.42
C LEU A 70 5.73 -8.67 9.46
N GLN A 71 6.04 -9.87 9.97
CA GLN A 71 6.26 -11.04 9.12
C GLN A 71 4.97 -11.47 8.41
N ASN A 72 3.83 -11.24 9.06
CA ASN A 72 2.53 -11.56 8.49
C ASN A 72 2.16 -10.70 7.27
N TRP A 73 2.86 -9.59 7.04
CA TRP A 73 2.67 -8.73 5.87
C TRP A 73 3.27 -9.32 4.59
N TYR A 74 4.04 -10.42 4.67
CA TYR A 74 4.67 -11.02 3.49
C TYR A 74 4.83 -12.54 3.50
N LEU A 75 4.61 -13.23 4.63
CA LEU A 75 4.71 -14.70 4.70
C LEU A 75 3.40 -15.43 4.40
N ALA A 76 2.25 -14.75 4.52
CA ALA A 76 0.95 -15.38 4.33
C ALA A 76 0.49 -15.31 2.87
N ASN A 77 -0.61 -16.02 2.52
CA ASN A 77 -1.27 -15.80 1.24
C ASN A 77 -1.71 -14.32 1.10
N THR A 78 -1.93 -13.86 -0.14
CA THR A 78 -2.20 -12.44 -0.42
C THR A 78 -3.42 -11.91 0.33
N THR A 79 -4.52 -12.69 0.39
CA THR A 79 -5.73 -12.36 1.17
C THR A 79 -5.40 -12.02 2.62
N PHE A 80 -4.56 -12.85 3.25
CA PHE A 80 -4.23 -12.71 4.66
C PHE A 80 -3.23 -11.58 4.90
N CYS A 81 -2.25 -11.41 3.99
CA CYS A 81 -1.35 -10.26 4.00
C CYS A 81 -2.13 -8.94 3.94
N PHE A 82 -3.09 -8.84 3.01
CA PHE A 82 -3.96 -7.68 2.87
C PHE A 82 -4.74 -7.41 4.16
N LYS A 83 -5.48 -8.39 4.68
CA LYS A 83 -6.34 -8.21 5.86
C LYS A 83 -5.55 -7.81 7.10
N LEU A 84 -4.42 -8.45 7.36
CA LEU A 84 -3.60 -8.11 8.52
C LEU A 84 -2.93 -6.75 8.39
N LYS A 85 -2.36 -6.45 7.22
CA LYS A 85 -1.75 -5.14 6.98
C LYS A 85 -2.79 -4.03 7.06
N GLN A 86 -3.97 -4.23 6.50
CA GLN A 86 -5.10 -3.32 6.63
C GLN A 86 -5.48 -3.14 8.10
N SER A 87 -5.57 -4.23 8.86
CA SER A 87 -5.87 -4.18 10.30
C SER A 87 -4.87 -3.35 11.08
N ASP A 88 -3.58 -3.63 10.90
CA ASP A 88 -2.51 -2.94 11.59
C ASP A 88 -2.46 -1.45 11.23
N VAL A 89 -2.69 -1.09 9.96
CA VAL A 89 -2.55 0.30 9.48
C VAL A 89 -3.82 1.14 9.73
N ILE A 90 -5.01 0.54 9.61
CA ILE A 90 -6.28 1.26 9.66
C ILE A 90 -6.92 1.21 11.05
N TYR A 91 -6.92 0.04 11.70
CA TYR A 91 -7.71 -0.18 12.92
C TYR A 91 -6.84 -0.23 14.18
N GLU A 92 -5.64 -0.79 14.11
CA GLU A 92 -4.77 -1.01 15.26
C GLU A 92 -3.46 -0.22 15.22
N PHE A 93 -3.42 0.91 14.48
CA PHE A 93 -2.19 1.66 14.18
C PHE A 93 -1.33 2.00 15.40
N GLU A 94 -1.94 2.51 16.46
CA GLU A 94 -1.26 2.81 17.72
C GLU A 94 -0.55 1.59 18.30
N LYS A 95 -1.32 0.51 18.44
CA LYS A 95 -0.92 -0.70 19.15
C LYS A 95 0.10 -1.49 18.34
N GLN A 96 -0.11 -1.61 17.03
CA GLN A 96 0.67 -2.48 16.17
C GLN A 96 1.82 -1.75 15.45
N ILE A 97 1.75 -0.42 15.31
CA ILE A 97 2.80 0.35 14.63
C ILE A 97 3.53 1.27 15.61
N LEU A 98 2.85 2.25 16.20
CA LEU A 98 3.51 3.33 16.94
C LEU A 98 4.19 2.84 18.23
N ASN A 99 3.54 1.95 18.99
CA ASN A 99 4.12 1.34 20.19
C ASN A 99 5.37 0.49 19.92
N TYR A 100 5.63 0.13 18.67
CA TYR A 100 6.79 -0.65 18.25
C TYR A 100 7.93 0.21 17.70
N PHE A 101 7.73 1.52 17.53
CA PHE A 101 8.81 2.42 17.14
C PHE A 101 9.94 2.33 18.16
N THR A 102 11.15 2.26 17.63
CA THR A 102 12.35 2.27 18.47
C THR A 102 12.53 3.67 19.07
N PRO A 103 13.15 3.81 20.24
CA PRO A 103 13.31 5.11 20.91
C PRO A 103 13.95 6.18 20.01
N THR A 104 14.88 5.78 19.14
CA THR A 104 15.53 6.66 18.16
C THR A 104 14.55 7.38 17.23
N PHE A 105 13.38 6.79 16.97
CA PHE A 105 12.40 7.29 15.99
C PHE A 105 11.07 7.69 16.61
N GLU A 106 10.98 7.84 17.93
CA GLU A 106 9.75 8.30 18.60
C GLU A 106 9.26 9.65 18.05
N CYS A 107 10.17 10.55 17.67
CA CYS A 107 9.84 11.84 17.05
C CYS A 107 9.11 11.71 15.68
N LEU A 108 9.21 10.56 15.01
CA LEU A 108 8.54 10.30 13.73
C LEU A 108 7.12 9.77 13.91
N GLN A 109 6.64 9.51 15.13
CA GLN A 109 5.29 9.00 15.35
C GLN A 109 4.23 9.96 14.82
N GLU A 110 4.36 11.26 15.07
CA GLU A 110 3.42 12.26 14.55
C GLU A 110 3.41 12.33 13.03
N LEU A 111 4.57 12.20 12.39
CA LEU A 111 4.65 12.09 10.93
C LEU A 111 3.92 10.83 10.44
N ALA A 112 4.12 9.69 11.10
CA ALA A 112 3.47 8.44 10.76
C ALA A 112 1.94 8.52 10.91
N ARG A 113 1.43 9.22 11.93
CA ARG A 113 -0.01 9.50 12.10
C ARG A 113 -0.58 10.30 10.94
N VAL A 114 0.15 11.34 10.50
CA VAL A 114 -0.27 12.18 9.37
C VAL A 114 -0.38 11.33 8.11
N PHE A 115 0.62 10.51 7.81
CA PHE A 115 0.57 9.59 6.67
C PHE A 115 -0.58 8.58 6.78
N ALA A 116 -0.77 7.93 7.93
CA ALA A 116 -1.85 6.97 8.15
C ALA A 116 -3.23 7.61 7.90
N LYS A 117 -3.44 8.84 8.38
CA LYS A 117 -4.67 9.60 8.13
C LYS A 117 -4.89 9.86 6.64
N TYR A 118 -3.85 10.26 5.89
CA TYR A 118 -3.95 10.45 4.44
C TYR A 118 -4.32 9.16 3.71
N SER A 119 -3.73 8.02 4.10
CA SER A 119 -4.09 6.71 3.54
C SER A 119 -5.57 6.37 3.79
N LEU A 120 -6.12 6.70 4.97
CA LEU A 120 -7.54 6.49 5.27
C LEU A 120 -8.48 7.38 4.45
N GLU A 121 -8.13 8.65 4.27
CA GLU A 121 -8.95 9.61 3.53
C GLU A 121 -9.00 9.28 2.04
N MET A 122 -7.91 8.78 1.46
CA MET A 122 -7.90 8.30 0.07
C MET A 122 -8.81 7.08 -0.13
N ASN A 123 -8.78 6.11 0.78
CA ASN A 123 -9.60 4.89 0.69
C ASN A 123 -11.12 5.16 0.82
N ARG A 124 -11.55 6.22 1.53
CA ARG A 124 -12.97 6.61 1.61
C ARG A 124 -13.48 7.36 0.38
N SER A 125 -12.58 7.90 -0.42
CA SER A 125 -12.92 8.72 -1.58
C SER A 125 -13.25 7.89 -2.82
N ASP A 126 -12.87 6.60 -2.84
CA ASP A 126 -13.06 5.72 -4.01
C ASP A 126 -14.35 4.88 -3.98
N THR A 127 -15.05 4.80 -2.84
CA THR A 127 -16.36 4.13 -2.77
C THR A 127 -17.51 4.96 -3.39
N GLY A 128 -17.21 6.08 -4.03
CA GLY A 128 -18.23 6.88 -4.71
C GLY A 128 -17.62 7.86 -5.69
N HIS A 129 -17.97 7.73 -6.97
CA HIS A 129 -17.78 8.76 -7.98
C HIS A 129 -18.16 10.16 -7.46
N ARG A 130 -17.17 10.99 -7.07
CA ARG A 130 -16.95 12.38 -7.57
C ARG A 130 -15.98 13.21 -6.71
N LYS A 131 -15.11 13.91 -7.45
CA LYS A 131 -14.43 15.19 -7.18
C LYS A 131 -13.46 15.23 -5.99
N ILE A 132 -12.18 15.04 -6.32
CA ILE A 132 -11.09 15.68 -5.58
C ILE A 132 -11.24 17.19 -5.78
N GLN A 133 -11.85 17.86 -4.80
CA GLN A 133 -11.68 19.29 -4.62
C GLN A 133 -10.34 19.49 -3.91
N THR A 134 -9.45 20.18 -4.61
CA THR A 134 -8.16 20.70 -4.16
C THR A 134 -8.15 21.11 -2.69
N CYS A 135 -7.30 20.46 -1.89
CA CYS A 135 -6.74 21.07 -0.68
C CYS A 135 -5.23 21.27 -0.91
N CYS A 136 -4.93 22.24 -1.76
CA CYS A 136 -3.68 22.98 -1.75
C CYS A 136 -4.13 24.41 -1.44
N MET A 137 -4.09 24.80 -0.16
CA MET A 137 -4.20 26.14 0.46
C MET A 137 -4.52 25.86 1.96
N SER A 138 -3.66 26.12 2.94
CA SER A 138 -3.11 27.44 3.26
C SER A 138 -1.88 27.26 4.17
N LEU A 139 -0.77 27.89 3.78
CA LEU A 139 0.26 28.40 4.69
C LEU A 139 -0.08 29.87 4.98
#